data_AF-A0A3M1GXI6-F1
#
_entry.id   AF-A0A3M1GXI6-F1
#
_cell.length_a   1.000
_cell.length_b   1.000
_cell.length_c   1.000
_cell.angle_alpha   90.00
_cell.angle_beta   90.00
_cell.angle_gamma   90.00
#
_symmetry.space_group_name_H-M   'P 1'
#
loop_
_entity.id
_entity.type
_entity.pdbx_description
1 polymer ?
#
loop_
_entity_poly.entity_id
_entity_poly.type
_entity_poly.pdbx_seq_one_letter_code
_entity_poly.pdbx_strand_id
1 'polypeptide(L)'
;MQRPVQRNRYPRRRAAVGARRPLLLAVLSAASLLAARPGAAAPLTSGLLAFWEANTSAVDATGNGHDGTLRNGASFAPSQAGQAFALDGFNDYVDIGAPSDLVLSGTSFTLSAWVYLTASADGSTDEGIVSRYPASGGGWILGRWRSGNLWFGLDSNGTWSPERGAQGGVLPLNTWTHVTAVYEHTTGTIRVYRNGALDGTNTGAPITVYPAASRVSIGAWYNYDGTAGAQAVPGLVDDVGIWNRALSPSEIAQLAATTGFPVPEPRALLLALGALALALGRSRHRRS
;
A
#
# COMPACT_ATOMS: atom_id res chain seq x y z
N MET A 1 -92.63 -26.10 28.13
CA MET A 1 -92.23 -26.10 26.71
C MET A 1 -91.73 -24.71 26.33
N GLN A 2 -90.50 -24.65 25.77
CA GLN A 2 -89.88 -23.66 24.83
C GLN A 2 -90.30 -22.17 24.89
N ARG A 3 -89.48 -21.12 24.76
CA ARG A 3 -88.04 -20.78 24.63
C ARG A 3 -88.00 -19.20 24.62
N PRO A 4 -86.85 -18.48 24.55
CA PRO A 4 -86.52 -17.41 25.49
C PRO A 4 -86.56 -15.94 24.99
N VAL A 5 -86.24 -15.07 25.96
CA VAL A 5 -86.10 -13.60 26.06
C VAL A 5 -85.12 -12.96 25.07
N GLN A 6 -85.46 -11.76 24.58
CA GLN A 6 -84.53 -10.75 24.03
C GLN A 6 -84.89 -9.35 24.57
N ARG A 7 -83.93 -8.64 25.17
CA ARG A 7 -84.01 -7.19 25.42
C ARG A 7 -82.73 -6.52 24.94
N ASN A 8 -82.89 -5.66 23.95
CA ASN A 8 -81.87 -4.79 23.37
C ASN A 8 -81.57 -3.61 24.33
N ARG A 9 -80.30 -3.32 24.61
CA ARG A 9 -79.87 -2.05 25.21
C ARG A 9 -78.69 -1.47 24.42
N TYR A 10 -78.87 -0.23 23.99
CA TYR A 10 -77.93 0.60 23.25
C TYR A 10 -76.65 0.94 24.05
N PRO A 11 -75.50 1.16 23.38
CA PRO A 11 -74.22 1.42 24.05
C PRO A 11 -73.97 2.92 24.31
N ARG A 12 -73.31 3.21 25.44
CA ARG A 12 -72.70 4.52 25.75
C ARG A 12 -71.21 4.51 25.37
N ARG A 13 -70.79 5.56 24.65
CA ARG A 13 -69.40 5.85 24.26
C ARG A 13 -68.49 6.01 25.49
N ARG A 14 -67.29 5.43 25.45
CA ARG A 14 -66.15 5.80 26.31
C ARG A 14 -64.95 6.19 25.45
N ALA A 15 -64.30 7.27 25.87
CA ALA A 15 -63.16 7.91 25.25
C ALA A 15 -61.91 7.02 25.25
N ALA A 16 -61.15 7.07 24.15
CA ALA A 16 -59.84 6.45 24.01
C ALA A 16 -58.76 7.35 24.64
N VAL A 17 -57.97 6.79 25.56
CA VAL A 17 -56.72 7.39 26.05
C VAL A 17 -55.59 6.44 25.65
N GLY A 18 -54.59 7.00 24.97
CA GLY A 18 -53.63 6.31 24.12
C GLY A 18 -52.67 5.34 24.82
N ALA A 19 -52.49 4.18 24.19
CA ALA A 19 -51.38 3.28 24.45
C ALA A 19 -50.09 3.86 23.87
N ARG A 20 -49.10 4.15 24.72
CA ARG A 20 -47.73 4.44 24.29
C ARG A 20 -47.14 3.16 23.68
N ARG A 21 -46.95 3.14 22.36
CA ARG A 21 -46.14 2.11 21.67
C ARG A 21 -44.66 2.40 21.93
N PRO A 22 -43.86 1.49 22.49
CA PRO A 22 -42.41 1.64 22.42
C PRO A 22 -41.98 1.40 20.97
N LEU A 23 -41.35 2.39 20.34
CA LEU A 23 -40.58 2.16 19.12
C LEU A 23 -39.41 1.23 19.48
N LEU A 24 -39.47 -0.03 19.04
CA LEU A 24 -38.27 -0.86 18.96
C LEU A 24 -37.41 -0.28 17.83
N LEU A 25 -36.36 0.45 18.19
CA LEU A 25 -35.29 0.79 17.26
C LEU A 25 -34.43 -0.47 17.08
N ALA A 26 -34.71 -1.26 16.05
CA ALA A 26 -33.84 -2.36 15.65
C ALA A 26 -32.58 -1.79 15.01
N VAL A 27 -31.53 -1.58 15.81
CA VAL A 27 -30.18 -1.33 15.29
C VAL A 27 -29.62 -2.69 14.87
N LEU A 28 -29.81 -3.05 13.60
CA LEU A 28 -29.07 -4.12 12.95
C LEU A 28 -27.61 -3.66 12.79
N SER A 29 -26.76 -3.96 13.77
CA SER A 29 -25.31 -3.96 13.55
C SER A 29 -25.00 -5.15 12.65
N ALA A 30 -24.83 -4.88 11.35
CA ALA A 30 -24.16 -5.79 10.45
C ALA A 30 -22.67 -5.83 10.81
N ALA A 31 -22.30 -6.64 11.80
CA ALA A 31 -20.93 -7.13 11.89
C ALA A 31 -20.78 -8.21 10.80
N SER A 32 -20.46 -7.79 9.59
CA SER A 32 -20.06 -8.71 8.52
C SER A 32 -18.72 -9.34 8.92
N LEU A 33 -18.76 -10.50 9.58
CA LEU A 33 -17.61 -11.40 9.59
C LEU A 33 -17.41 -11.84 8.14
N LEU A 34 -16.47 -11.20 7.45
CA LEU A 34 -16.01 -11.66 6.15
C LEU A 34 -15.20 -12.94 6.37
N ALA A 35 -15.88 -14.08 6.50
CA ALA A 35 -15.25 -15.34 6.20
C ALA A 35 -14.82 -15.24 4.72
N ALA A 36 -13.51 -15.18 4.47
CA ALA A 36 -12.96 -15.10 3.13
C ALA A 36 -13.59 -16.22 2.30
N ARG A 37 -14.27 -15.84 1.21
CA ARG A 37 -14.72 -16.82 0.21
C ARG A 37 -13.48 -17.51 -0.32
N PRO A 38 -13.43 -18.86 -0.41
CA PRO A 38 -12.36 -19.52 -1.14
C PRO A 38 -12.35 -18.96 -2.57
N GLY A 39 -11.28 -18.22 -2.91
CA GLY A 39 -11.12 -17.52 -4.18
C GLY A 39 -11.22 -15.99 -4.15
N ALA A 40 -11.50 -15.34 -3.01
CA ALA A 40 -11.36 -13.89 -2.89
C ALA A 40 -9.87 -13.51 -2.81
N ALA A 41 -9.43 -12.53 -3.62
CA ALA A 41 -8.08 -11.98 -3.52
C ALA A 41 -7.82 -11.49 -2.08
N ALA A 42 -6.60 -11.70 -1.58
CA ALA A 42 -6.22 -11.17 -0.28
C ALA A 42 -6.40 -9.64 -0.28
N PRO A 43 -6.77 -9.02 0.86
CA PRO A 43 -6.77 -7.58 0.95
C PRO A 43 -5.40 -7.02 0.56
N LEU A 44 -5.35 -5.90 -0.14
CA LEU A 44 -4.09 -5.23 -0.51
C LEU A 44 -3.25 -4.85 0.71
N THR A 45 -3.84 -4.71 1.90
CA THR A 45 -3.12 -4.52 3.17
C THR A 45 -2.41 -5.78 3.67
N SER A 46 -2.78 -6.96 3.18
CA SER A 46 -2.14 -8.22 3.58
C SER A 46 -0.68 -8.21 3.12
N GLY A 47 0.25 -8.38 4.07
CA GLY A 47 1.68 -8.39 3.79
C GLY A 47 2.28 -7.02 3.44
N LEU A 48 1.51 -5.93 3.57
CA LEU A 48 2.01 -4.57 3.38
C LEU A 48 2.93 -4.21 4.57
N LEU A 49 4.20 -3.92 4.29
CA LEU A 49 5.20 -3.56 5.30
C LEU A 49 5.29 -2.04 5.49
N ALA A 50 5.21 -1.28 4.40
CA ALA A 50 5.32 0.17 4.43
C ALA A 50 4.52 0.79 3.29
N PHE A 51 3.94 1.96 3.53
CA PHE A 51 3.22 2.72 2.52
C PHE A 51 3.38 4.23 2.75
N TRP A 52 3.79 4.96 1.72
CA TRP A 52 3.94 6.40 1.75
C TRP A 52 3.01 7.03 0.71
N GLU A 53 1.98 7.71 1.20
CA GLU A 53 1.01 8.46 0.38
C GLU A 53 1.60 9.74 -0.23
N ALA A 54 2.78 10.18 0.22
CA ALA A 54 3.47 11.37 -0.28
C ALA A 54 2.65 12.69 -0.31
N ASN A 55 1.54 12.77 0.41
CA ASN A 55 0.66 13.94 0.46
C ASN A 55 1.31 15.13 1.17
N THR A 56 1.36 15.13 2.50
CA THR A 56 1.90 16.28 3.27
C THR A 56 3.06 15.88 4.18
N SER A 57 3.46 14.62 4.13
CA SER A 57 4.53 14.08 4.95
C SER A 57 5.14 12.85 4.30
N ALA A 58 6.33 12.49 4.77
CA ALA A 58 6.96 11.22 4.45
C ALA A 58 6.67 10.14 5.50
N VAL A 59 5.56 10.25 6.26
CA VAL A 59 5.18 9.27 7.29
C VAL A 59 4.72 7.98 6.62
N ASP A 60 5.09 6.85 7.23
CA ASP A 60 4.61 5.53 6.84
C ASP A 60 3.16 5.33 7.34
N ALA A 61 2.21 5.36 6.42
CA ALA A 61 0.78 5.26 6.70
C ALA A 61 0.36 3.88 7.24
N THR A 62 1.24 2.87 7.17
CA THR A 62 0.98 1.58 7.85
C THR A 62 1.14 1.68 9.37
N GLY A 63 1.88 2.68 9.85
CA GLY A 63 2.25 2.83 11.25
C GLY A 63 3.32 1.83 11.73
N ASN A 64 4.02 1.14 10.81
CA ASN A 64 5.07 0.19 11.15
C ASN A 64 6.43 0.86 11.49
N GLY A 65 6.50 2.19 11.41
CA GLY A 65 7.67 2.97 11.84
C GLY A 65 8.72 3.17 10.74
N HIS A 66 8.34 3.05 9.48
CA HIS A 66 9.20 3.33 8.32
C HIS A 66 9.11 4.80 7.88
N ASP A 67 9.02 5.74 8.81
CA ASP A 67 8.91 7.15 8.48
C ASP A 67 10.14 7.64 7.72
N GLY A 68 9.88 8.37 6.64
CA GLY A 68 10.88 8.96 5.79
C GLY A 68 11.31 10.35 6.24
N THR A 69 12.52 10.74 5.86
CA THR A 69 13.05 12.10 6.01
C THR A 69 13.39 12.65 4.62
N LEU A 70 12.81 13.82 4.27
CA LEU A 70 13.18 14.53 3.04
C LEU A 70 14.62 15.02 3.11
N ARG A 71 15.38 14.87 2.02
CA ARG A 71 16.79 15.25 1.94
C ARG A 71 17.04 16.18 0.76
N ASN A 72 18.05 17.03 0.94
CA ASN A 72 18.69 17.86 -0.11
C ASN A 72 17.83 18.91 -0.83
N GLY A 73 16.54 19.03 -0.51
CA GLY A 73 15.64 19.94 -1.24
C GLY A 73 14.32 19.28 -1.59
N ALA A 74 14.25 17.95 -1.47
CA ALA A 74 13.03 17.17 -1.68
C ALA A 74 11.85 17.79 -0.94
N SER A 75 10.75 17.94 -1.67
CA SER A 75 9.57 18.67 -1.20
C SER A 75 8.29 17.98 -1.67
N PHE A 76 7.16 18.69 -1.65
CA PHE A 76 5.88 18.19 -2.11
C PHE A 76 5.33 19.08 -3.23
N ALA A 77 4.76 18.46 -4.27
CA ALA A 77 4.09 19.16 -5.36
C ALA A 77 2.76 18.47 -5.71
N PRO A 78 1.79 19.17 -6.33
CA PRO A 78 0.49 18.58 -6.67
C PRO A 78 0.60 17.30 -7.51
N SER A 79 -0.18 16.27 -7.16
CA SER A 79 -0.26 14.99 -7.87
C SER A 79 -1.63 14.76 -8.53
N GLN A 80 -1.92 13.54 -9.02
CA GLN A 80 -3.25 13.20 -9.54
C GLN A 80 -4.34 13.34 -8.48
N ALA A 81 -3.99 13.08 -7.22
CA ALA A 81 -4.88 13.14 -6.09
C ALA A 81 -4.09 13.55 -4.85
N GLY A 82 -4.05 14.86 -4.55
CA GLY A 82 -3.30 15.39 -3.42
C GLY A 82 -1.93 15.92 -3.83
N GLN A 83 -0.88 15.42 -3.21
CA GLN A 83 0.50 15.80 -3.52
C GLN A 83 1.38 14.55 -3.63
N ALA A 84 2.57 14.73 -4.18
CA ALA A 84 3.61 13.73 -4.33
C ALA A 84 4.96 14.28 -3.88
N PHE A 85 5.92 13.39 -3.61
CA PHE A 85 7.30 13.78 -3.42
C PHE A 85 7.80 14.44 -4.71
N ALA A 86 8.28 15.67 -4.60
CA ALA A 86 8.88 16.41 -5.69
C ALA A 86 10.40 16.33 -5.59
N LEU A 87 11.01 15.86 -6.68
CA LEU A 87 12.43 15.54 -6.78
C LEU A 87 13.02 16.25 -8.00
N ASP A 88 14.11 16.97 -7.81
CA ASP A 88 14.76 17.76 -8.85
C ASP A 88 15.57 16.95 -9.88
N GLY A 89 15.78 15.65 -9.62
CA GLY A 89 16.57 14.77 -10.47
C GLY A 89 18.08 14.93 -10.32
N PHE A 90 18.55 15.66 -9.31
CA PHE A 90 19.97 15.86 -9.06
C PHE A 90 20.44 15.17 -7.78
N ASN A 91 19.83 15.48 -6.63
CA ASN A 91 20.19 14.85 -5.37
C ASN A 91 19.05 14.75 -4.34
N ASP A 92 17.82 15.09 -4.72
CA ASP A 92 16.63 14.97 -3.88
C ASP A 92 16.18 13.52 -3.69
N TYR A 93 15.84 13.15 -2.45
CA TYR A 93 15.26 11.85 -2.13
C TYR A 93 14.59 11.85 -0.75
N VAL A 94 13.84 10.78 -0.47
CA VAL A 94 13.32 10.46 0.85
C VAL A 94 14.15 9.33 1.46
N ASP A 95 14.65 9.55 2.66
CA ASP A 95 15.49 8.63 3.43
C ASP A 95 14.67 7.87 4.47
N ILE A 96 14.54 6.56 4.33
CA ILE A 96 13.77 5.68 5.23
C ILE A 96 14.66 5.07 6.33
N GLY A 97 15.98 5.32 6.29
CA GLY A 97 16.93 4.63 7.17
C GLY A 97 17.14 3.17 6.75
N ALA A 98 17.52 2.30 7.70
CA ALA A 98 17.92 0.92 7.43
C ALA A 98 17.06 -0.14 8.17
N PRO A 99 15.73 -0.16 7.94
CA PRO A 99 14.85 -1.12 8.60
C PRO A 99 15.16 -2.57 8.20
N SER A 100 15.15 -3.46 9.18
CA SER A 100 15.58 -4.86 9.01
C SER A 100 14.56 -5.73 8.26
N ASP A 101 13.28 -5.40 8.34
CA ASP A 101 12.19 -6.12 7.65
C ASP A 101 12.07 -5.72 6.17
N LEU A 102 12.60 -4.56 5.76
CA LEU A 102 12.73 -4.18 4.34
C LEU A 102 13.99 -4.77 3.67
N VAL A 103 14.71 -5.68 4.34
CA VAL A 103 15.80 -6.45 3.71
C VAL A 103 15.27 -7.38 2.61
N LEU A 104 14.09 -7.96 2.81
CA LEU A 104 13.39 -8.84 1.84
C LEU A 104 14.24 -10.04 1.35
N SER A 105 15.09 -10.58 2.21
CA SER A 105 15.95 -11.74 1.90
C SER A 105 15.19 -13.06 2.11
N GLY A 106 15.27 -13.96 1.11
CA GLY A 106 14.66 -15.28 1.18
C GLY A 106 13.13 -15.31 1.10
N THR A 107 12.48 -14.21 0.67
CA THR A 107 11.03 -14.09 0.59
C THR A 107 10.58 -13.58 -0.77
N SER A 108 9.35 -13.92 -1.16
CA SER A 108 8.66 -13.24 -2.26
C SER A 108 8.26 -11.84 -1.79
N PHE A 109 8.26 -10.85 -2.69
CA PHE A 109 7.93 -9.47 -2.34
C PHE A 109 7.45 -8.66 -3.54
N THR A 110 6.84 -7.50 -3.25
CA THR A 110 6.35 -6.55 -4.26
C THR A 110 6.73 -5.12 -3.87
N LEU A 111 7.13 -4.32 -4.85
CA LEU A 111 7.39 -2.89 -4.74
C LEU A 111 6.47 -2.17 -5.72
N SER A 112 5.83 -1.08 -5.31
CA SER A 112 4.94 -0.30 -6.18
C SER A 112 5.09 1.19 -5.95
N ALA A 113 4.89 1.98 -7.00
CA ALA A 113 4.83 3.43 -6.93
C ALA A 113 4.05 4.00 -8.12
N TRP A 114 3.48 5.20 -7.95
CA TRP A 114 3.12 6.08 -9.04
C TRP A 114 4.28 7.04 -9.33
N VAL A 115 4.60 7.25 -10.60
CA VAL A 115 5.67 8.17 -11.02
C VAL A 115 5.23 9.12 -12.12
N TYR A 116 5.75 10.35 -12.09
CA TYR A 116 5.64 11.34 -13.16
C TYR A 116 7.03 11.86 -13.50
N LEU A 117 7.60 11.38 -14.60
CA LEU A 117 8.97 11.72 -15.00
C LEU A 117 8.99 12.96 -15.89
N THR A 118 9.86 13.93 -15.58
CA THR A 118 9.90 15.22 -16.29
C THR A 118 11.09 15.36 -17.24
N ALA A 119 12.11 14.52 -17.11
CA ALA A 119 13.30 14.54 -17.97
C ALA A 119 13.59 13.16 -18.55
N SER A 120 14.12 13.13 -19.78
CA SER A 120 14.64 11.92 -20.41
C SER A 120 15.78 11.31 -19.59
N ALA A 121 15.96 10.00 -19.67
CA ALA A 121 17.18 9.37 -19.17
C ALA A 121 18.39 9.89 -19.95
N ASP A 122 19.52 10.04 -19.26
CA ASP A 122 20.75 10.64 -19.80
C ASP A 122 21.63 9.64 -20.59
N GLY A 123 21.25 8.35 -20.61
CA GLY A 123 22.02 7.28 -21.23
C GLY A 123 23.18 6.75 -20.39
N SER A 124 23.46 7.36 -19.23
CA SER A 124 24.67 7.15 -18.44
C SER A 124 24.39 6.58 -17.04
N THR A 125 23.27 6.95 -16.42
CA THR A 125 22.92 6.56 -15.05
C THR A 125 21.56 5.88 -14.98
N ASP A 126 21.46 4.87 -14.11
CA ASP A 126 20.17 4.29 -13.74
C ASP A 126 19.63 5.06 -12.52
N GLU A 127 18.30 5.18 -12.40
CA GLU A 127 17.63 5.98 -11.36
C GLU A 127 16.76 5.11 -10.46
N GLY A 128 16.82 5.33 -9.15
CA GLY A 128 16.05 4.56 -8.17
C GLY A 128 14.71 5.21 -7.83
N ILE A 129 13.59 4.57 -8.20
CA ILE A 129 12.25 5.02 -7.76
C ILE A 129 12.05 4.62 -6.29
N VAL A 130 12.31 3.35 -5.98
CA VAL A 130 12.47 2.88 -4.61
C VAL A 130 13.58 1.84 -4.60
N SER A 131 14.57 2.01 -3.73
CA SER A 131 15.75 1.15 -3.74
C SER A 131 16.30 0.89 -2.36
N ARG A 132 17.01 -0.23 -2.25
CA ARG A 132 17.83 -0.63 -1.12
C ARG A 132 19.15 -1.16 -1.63
N TYR A 133 20.20 -0.36 -1.55
CA TYR A 133 21.57 -0.77 -1.87
C TYR A 133 22.55 -0.12 -0.87
N PRO A 134 23.48 -0.88 -0.27
CA PRO A 134 24.57 -0.33 0.52
C PRO A 134 25.71 0.12 -0.40
N ALA A 135 26.62 0.94 0.14
CA ALA A 135 27.85 1.36 -0.56
C ALA A 135 28.76 0.17 -0.97
N SER A 136 28.59 -1.00 -0.34
CA SER A 136 29.31 -2.20 -0.71
C SER A 136 28.72 -2.94 -1.91
N GLY A 137 27.50 -2.60 -2.36
CA GLY A 137 26.74 -3.38 -3.33
C GLY A 137 25.77 -4.39 -2.69
N GLY A 138 24.81 -4.89 -3.47
CA GLY A 138 23.79 -5.87 -3.05
C GLY A 138 22.42 -5.26 -2.72
N GLY A 139 21.31 -5.96 -3.03
CA GLY A 139 19.98 -5.53 -2.62
C GLY A 139 18.92 -5.58 -3.71
N TRP A 140 18.01 -4.60 -3.72
CA TRP A 140 16.90 -4.52 -4.67
C TRP A 140 16.65 -3.08 -5.12
N ILE A 141 16.21 -2.91 -6.37
CA ILE A 141 15.91 -1.59 -6.95
C ILE A 141 14.76 -1.71 -7.94
N LEU A 142 13.67 -0.98 -7.68
CA LEU A 142 12.69 -0.63 -8.69
C LEU A 142 13.06 0.77 -9.20
N GLY A 143 13.27 0.91 -10.50
CA GLY A 143 13.84 2.12 -11.06
C GLY A 143 13.62 2.29 -12.56
N ARG A 144 14.30 3.30 -13.10
CA ARG A 144 14.42 3.56 -14.53
C ARG A 144 15.85 3.26 -14.95
N TRP A 145 16.03 2.33 -15.88
CA TRP A 145 17.33 2.05 -16.48
C TRP A 145 17.81 3.26 -17.29
N ARG A 146 19.12 3.41 -17.49
CA ARG A 146 19.74 4.51 -18.25
C ARG A 146 19.20 4.70 -19.68
N SER A 147 18.55 3.69 -20.25
CA SER A 147 17.86 3.77 -21.56
C SER A 147 16.42 4.31 -21.46
N GLY A 148 15.95 4.66 -20.27
CA GLY A 148 14.59 5.13 -19.98
C GLY A 148 13.59 4.03 -19.68
N ASN A 149 13.99 2.77 -19.69
CA ASN A 149 13.09 1.63 -19.47
C ASN A 149 12.74 1.43 -17.99
N LEU A 150 11.51 0.98 -17.73
CA LEU A 150 11.15 0.42 -16.43
C LEU A 150 12.06 -0.77 -16.12
N TRP A 151 12.63 -0.80 -14.93
CA TRP A 151 13.57 -1.84 -14.54
C TRP A 151 13.41 -2.24 -13.08
N PHE A 152 13.61 -3.52 -12.83
CA PHE A 152 13.70 -4.09 -11.49
C PHE A 152 14.93 -4.98 -11.42
N GLY A 153 15.83 -4.69 -10.48
CA GLY A 153 17.08 -5.41 -10.27
C GLY A 153 17.20 -5.99 -8.86
N LEU A 154 17.76 -7.18 -8.77
CA LEU A 154 18.09 -7.92 -7.55
C LEU A 154 19.57 -8.34 -7.56
N ASP A 155 20.22 -8.27 -6.40
CA ASP A 155 21.60 -8.71 -6.19
C ASP A 155 21.71 -9.57 -4.90
N SER A 156 22.40 -10.71 -5.01
CA SER A 156 22.61 -11.67 -3.91
C SER A 156 24.04 -11.70 -3.33
N ASN A 157 25.02 -11.09 -4.00
CA ASN A 157 26.44 -11.32 -3.76
C ASN A 157 27.21 -10.07 -3.31
N GLY A 158 26.50 -8.96 -3.08
CA GLY A 158 27.11 -7.73 -2.60
C GLY A 158 27.91 -7.03 -3.69
N THR A 159 27.52 -7.19 -4.97
CA THR A 159 28.08 -6.40 -6.06
C THR A 159 27.18 -5.23 -6.43
N TRP A 160 27.68 -4.32 -7.26
CA TRP A 160 26.94 -3.11 -7.62
C TRP A 160 25.92 -3.31 -8.72
N SER A 161 26.13 -4.31 -9.58
CA SER A 161 25.29 -4.56 -10.73
C SER A 161 24.31 -5.67 -10.40
N PRO A 162 22.99 -5.42 -10.47
CA PRO A 162 22.04 -6.48 -10.22
C PRO A 162 22.26 -7.67 -11.15
N GLU A 163 22.48 -8.84 -10.56
CA GLU A 163 22.74 -10.08 -11.28
C GLU A 163 21.48 -10.61 -11.99
N ARG A 164 20.30 -10.19 -11.52
CA ARG A 164 19.00 -10.62 -12.04
C ARG A 164 18.04 -9.46 -12.06
N GLY A 165 17.23 -9.41 -13.10
CA GLY A 165 16.20 -8.39 -13.20
C GLY A 165 15.22 -8.65 -14.33
N ALA A 166 14.19 -7.81 -14.37
CA ALA A 166 13.27 -7.73 -15.49
C ALA A 166 13.21 -6.27 -15.97
N GLN A 167 13.02 -6.11 -17.27
CA GLN A 167 12.93 -4.80 -17.91
C GLN A 167 11.62 -4.74 -18.70
N GLY A 168 10.93 -3.61 -18.57
CA GLY A 168 9.74 -3.27 -19.36
C GLY A 168 10.07 -2.31 -20.49
N GLY A 169 9.04 -1.65 -21.02
CA GLY A 169 9.22 -0.59 -22.02
C GLY A 169 9.78 0.71 -21.43
N VAL A 170 10.09 1.67 -22.32
CA VAL A 170 10.46 3.04 -21.94
C VAL A 170 9.31 3.68 -21.17
N LEU A 171 9.61 4.28 -20.02
CA LEU A 171 8.63 5.03 -19.22
C LEU A 171 8.33 6.37 -19.92
N PRO A 172 7.04 6.72 -20.11
CA PRO A 172 6.69 7.98 -20.77
C PRO A 172 7.03 9.17 -19.86
N LEU A 173 7.40 10.28 -20.50
CA LEU A 173 7.56 11.55 -19.81
C LEU A 173 6.23 12.26 -19.67
N ASN A 174 6.14 13.12 -18.68
CA ASN A 174 5.04 14.04 -18.44
C ASN A 174 3.67 13.35 -18.32
N THR A 175 3.68 12.09 -17.90
CA THR A 175 2.48 11.25 -17.76
C THR A 175 2.62 10.39 -16.51
N TRP A 176 1.59 10.41 -15.66
CA TRP A 176 1.55 9.53 -14.51
C TRP A 176 1.51 8.07 -14.95
N THR A 177 2.43 7.28 -14.39
CA THR A 177 2.59 5.87 -14.70
C THR A 177 2.67 5.08 -13.40
N HIS A 178 1.80 4.10 -13.23
CA HIS A 178 1.91 3.16 -12.11
C HIS A 178 2.92 2.07 -12.47
N VAL A 179 3.91 1.87 -11.63
CA VAL A 179 4.97 0.88 -11.82
C VAL A 179 5.01 -0.08 -10.66
N THR A 180 5.13 -1.38 -10.95
CA THR A 180 5.19 -2.41 -9.92
C THR A 180 6.22 -3.46 -10.27
N ALA A 181 7.06 -3.83 -9.31
CA ALA A 181 7.99 -4.94 -9.39
C ALA A 181 7.53 -6.08 -8.48
N VAL A 182 7.54 -7.31 -8.97
CA VAL A 182 7.18 -8.50 -8.20
C VAL A 182 8.32 -9.52 -8.30
N TYR A 183 8.75 -10.02 -7.15
CA TYR A 183 9.62 -11.18 -7.06
C TYR A 183 8.90 -12.35 -6.39
N GLU A 184 8.79 -13.46 -7.12
CA GLU A 184 8.33 -14.75 -6.59
C GLU A 184 9.55 -15.62 -6.29
N HIS A 185 9.99 -15.61 -5.03
CA HIS A 185 11.21 -16.32 -4.60
C HIS A 185 11.10 -17.82 -4.79
N THR A 186 9.91 -18.40 -4.61
CA THR A 186 9.69 -19.85 -4.75
C THR A 186 9.99 -20.37 -6.17
N THR A 187 9.71 -19.57 -7.20
CA THR A 187 9.95 -19.93 -8.61
C THR A 187 11.13 -19.19 -9.24
N GLY A 188 11.72 -18.23 -8.51
CA GLY A 188 12.74 -17.33 -9.03
C GLY A 188 12.24 -16.42 -10.16
N THR A 189 10.94 -16.15 -10.23
CA THR A 189 10.33 -15.32 -11.27
C THR A 189 10.27 -13.85 -10.85
N ILE A 190 10.79 -12.98 -11.72
CA ILE A 190 10.80 -11.53 -11.59
C ILE A 190 9.85 -10.96 -12.64
N ARG A 191 8.98 -10.03 -12.24
CA ARG A 191 8.05 -9.35 -13.16
C ARG A 191 8.05 -7.85 -12.89
N VAL A 192 7.87 -7.08 -13.96
CA VAL A 192 7.55 -5.66 -13.89
C VAL A 192 6.22 -5.41 -14.58
N TYR A 193 5.42 -4.52 -13.99
CA TYR A 193 4.11 -4.13 -14.48
C TYR A 193 4.07 -2.63 -14.68
N ARG A 194 3.37 -2.20 -15.72
CA ARG A 194 3.11 -0.80 -16.03
C ARG A 194 1.61 -0.61 -16.20
N ASN A 195 1.03 0.33 -15.44
CA ASN A 195 -0.40 0.62 -15.42
C ASN A 195 -1.26 -0.64 -15.23
N GLY A 196 -0.84 -1.53 -14.33
CA GLY A 196 -1.58 -2.75 -13.99
C GLY A 196 -1.34 -3.94 -14.92
N ALA A 197 -0.69 -3.75 -16.08
CA ALA A 197 -0.42 -4.79 -17.05
C ALA A 197 1.04 -5.28 -16.98
N LEU A 198 1.27 -6.58 -17.24
CA LEU A 198 2.61 -7.15 -17.29
C LEU A 198 3.40 -6.50 -18.44
N ASP A 199 4.56 -5.94 -18.14
CA ASP A 199 5.40 -5.21 -19.10
C ASP A 199 6.74 -5.92 -19.36
N GLY A 200 7.21 -6.73 -18.40
CA GLY A 200 8.43 -7.51 -18.52
C GLY A 200 8.50 -8.66 -17.52
N THR A 201 9.19 -9.73 -17.89
CA THR A 201 9.37 -10.90 -17.03
C THR A 201 10.73 -11.55 -17.26
N ASN A 202 11.30 -12.11 -16.20
CA ASN A 202 12.50 -12.93 -16.24
C ASN A 202 12.36 -14.07 -15.23
N THR A 203 12.58 -15.31 -15.65
CA THR A 203 12.54 -16.48 -14.77
C THR A 203 13.88 -17.17 -14.80
N GLY A 204 14.36 -17.57 -13.62
CA GLY A 204 15.60 -18.31 -13.43
C GLY A 204 15.59 -18.95 -12.04
N ALA A 205 16.73 -19.46 -11.59
CA ALA A 205 16.83 -19.99 -10.24
C ALA A 205 16.44 -18.93 -9.18
N PRO A 206 15.82 -19.31 -8.06
CA PRO A 206 15.66 -18.42 -6.91
C PRO A 206 17.00 -17.79 -6.51
N ILE A 207 16.97 -16.50 -6.19
CA ILE A 207 18.10 -15.75 -5.66
C ILE A 207 17.70 -15.13 -4.34
N THR A 208 18.60 -15.18 -3.38
CA THR A 208 18.38 -14.62 -2.05
C THR A 208 18.99 -13.24 -2.02
N VAL A 209 18.18 -12.20 -1.82
CA VAL A 209 18.66 -10.81 -1.73
C VAL A 209 19.77 -10.71 -0.68
N TYR A 210 20.83 -9.98 -1.02
CA TYR A 210 21.98 -9.75 -0.15
C TYR A 210 21.51 -9.16 1.21
N PRO A 211 21.78 -9.83 2.35
CA PRO A 211 21.10 -9.53 3.61
C PRO A 211 21.74 -8.39 4.42
N ALA A 212 22.72 -7.66 3.86
CA ALA A 212 23.38 -6.58 4.60
C ALA A 212 22.41 -5.46 4.97
N ALA A 213 22.69 -4.82 6.11
CA ALA A 213 22.00 -3.61 6.53
C ALA A 213 22.35 -2.46 5.58
N SER A 214 21.34 -1.92 4.92
CA SER A 214 21.43 -0.92 3.88
C SER A 214 20.30 0.08 4.06
N ARG A 215 20.48 1.29 3.53
CA ARG A 215 19.44 2.30 3.60
C ARG A 215 18.40 2.02 2.52
N VAL A 216 17.15 2.36 2.80
CA VAL A 216 16.07 2.40 1.82
C VAL A 216 15.84 3.86 1.44
N SER A 217 15.71 4.12 0.14
CA SER A 217 15.39 5.45 -0.41
C SER A 217 14.22 5.39 -1.37
N ILE A 218 13.44 6.47 -1.37
CA ILE A 218 12.48 6.80 -2.43
C ILE A 218 13.07 7.93 -3.25
N GLY A 219 13.12 7.77 -4.56
CA GLY A 219 13.54 8.81 -5.49
C GLY A 219 15.04 8.88 -5.79
N ALA A 220 15.87 8.01 -5.20
CA ALA A 220 17.27 7.86 -5.59
C ALA A 220 17.80 6.43 -5.43
N TRP A 221 18.88 6.15 -6.15
CA TRP A 221 19.80 5.04 -5.87
C TRP A 221 21.06 5.57 -5.15
N TYR A 222 21.54 4.86 -4.13
CA TYR A 222 22.71 5.24 -3.35
C TYR A 222 24.01 4.93 -4.11
N ASN A 223 24.99 5.84 -4.07
CA ASN A 223 26.26 5.71 -4.81
C ASN A 223 27.33 4.87 -4.09
N TYR A 224 28.39 4.56 -4.87
CA TYR A 224 29.64 3.88 -4.49
C TYR A 224 30.34 4.40 -3.22
N ASP A 225 30.24 5.69 -2.94
CA ASP A 225 30.91 6.35 -1.80
C ASP A 225 29.99 6.54 -0.58
N GLY A 226 28.78 5.99 -0.62
CA GLY A 226 27.78 6.18 0.43
C GLY A 226 27.14 7.57 0.43
N THR A 227 27.45 8.42 -0.55
CA THR A 227 26.70 9.65 -0.78
C THR A 227 25.37 9.31 -1.45
N ALA A 228 24.31 9.93 -0.95
CA ALA A 228 22.99 9.78 -1.51
C ALA A 228 22.74 10.85 -2.57
N GLY A 229 22.08 10.48 -3.67
CA GLY A 229 21.38 11.44 -4.52
C GLY A 229 21.78 11.47 -6.00
N ALA A 230 22.97 11.03 -6.42
CA ALA A 230 23.39 11.27 -7.82
C ALA A 230 22.61 10.49 -8.90
N GLN A 231 21.78 9.53 -8.49
CA GLN A 231 20.93 8.71 -9.34
C GLN A 231 19.45 8.98 -9.01
N ALA A 232 19.13 10.26 -8.90
CA ALA A 232 17.80 10.74 -8.50
C ALA A 232 16.80 10.74 -9.66
N VAL A 233 15.54 10.49 -9.33
CA VAL A 233 14.43 10.55 -10.28
C VAL A 233 14.07 12.01 -10.55
N PRO A 234 14.04 12.47 -11.82
CA PRO A 234 13.55 13.80 -12.16
C PRO A 234 12.02 13.80 -12.26
N GLY A 235 11.34 14.37 -11.27
CA GLY A 235 9.89 14.55 -11.28
C GLY A 235 9.19 14.23 -9.97
N LEU A 236 8.07 13.50 -10.06
CA LEU A 236 7.20 13.20 -8.92
C LEU A 236 7.11 11.70 -8.63
N VAL A 237 7.07 11.34 -7.35
CA VAL A 237 6.84 9.98 -6.87
C VAL A 237 5.76 9.98 -5.80
N ASP A 238 4.76 9.11 -5.96
CA ASP A 238 3.56 9.06 -5.14
C ASP A 238 3.18 7.60 -4.80
N ASP A 239 2.37 7.40 -3.76
CA ASP A 239 1.76 6.11 -3.38
C ASP A 239 2.78 4.93 -3.39
N VAL A 240 3.88 5.09 -2.68
CA VAL A 240 4.96 4.08 -2.65
C VAL A 240 4.61 2.98 -1.66
N GLY A 241 4.60 1.72 -2.09
CA GLY A 241 4.27 0.58 -1.24
C GLY A 241 5.29 -0.56 -1.33
N ILE A 242 5.49 -1.25 -0.21
CA ILE A 242 6.36 -2.43 -0.11
C ILE A 242 5.59 -3.56 0.58
N TRP A 243 5.54 -4.73 -0.06
CA TRP A 243 4.89 -5.93 0.46
C TRP A 243 5.89 -7.08 0.63
N ASN A 244 5.73 -7.88 1.69
CA ASN A 244 6.50 -9.12 1.92
C ASN A 244 5.90 -10.36 1.23
N ARG A 245 5.21 -10.15 0.11
CA ARG A 245 4.65 -11.22 -0.73
C ARG A 245 4.61 -10.79 -2.19
N ALA A 246 4.49 -11.77 -3.08
CA ALA A 246 4.13 -11.50 -4.46
C ALA A 246 2.64 -11.12 -4.55
N LEU A 247 2.34 -9.93 -5.07
CA LEU A 247 0.98 -9.57 -5.46
C LEU A 247 0.58 -10.28 -6.75
N SER A 248 -0.69 -10.67 -6.84
CA SER A 248 -1.30 -11.23 -8.04
C SER A 248 -1.54 -10.16 -9.11
N PRO A 249 -1.66 -10.53 -10.39
CA PRO A 249 -2.00 -9.58 -11.46
C PRO A 249 -3.29 -8.78 -11.19
N SER A 250 -4.30 -9.39 -10.56
CA SER A 250 -5.54 -8.70 -10.19
C SER A 250 -5.35 -7.65 -9.09
N GLU A 251 -4.49 -7.94 -8.10
CA GLU A 251 -4.16 -6.98 -7.04
C GLU A 251 -3.37 -5.80 -7.62
N ILE A 252 -2.47 -6.05 -8.56
CA ILE A 252 -1.67 -5.02 -9.23
C ILE A 252 -2.54 -4.15 -10.14
N ALA A 253 -3.49 -4.74 -10.86
CA ALA A 253 -4.48 -4.01 -11.64
C ALA A 253 -5.37 -3.14 -10.74
N GLN A 254 -5.72 -3.63 -9.54
CA GLN A 254 -6.45 -2.84 -8.55
C GLN A 254 -5.63 -1.64 -8.05
N LEU A 255 -4.36 -1.85 -7.70
CA LEU A 255 -3.45 -0.76 -7.30
C LEU A 255 -3.34 0.32 -8.38
N ALA A 256 -3.17 -0.09 -9.64
CA ALA A 256 -3.06 0.84 -10.77
C ALA A 256 -4.36 1.60 -11.08
N ALA A 257 -5.50 1.13 -10.59
CA ALA A 257 -6.80 1.79 -10.78
C ALA A 257 -7.17 2.74 -9.63
N THR A 258 -6.35 2.81 -8.57
CA THR A 258 -6.59 3.62 -7.38
C THR A 258 -5.43 4.57 -7.12
N THR A 259 -5.73 5.85 -6.88
CA THR A 259 -4.78 6.80 -6.28
C THR A 259 -5.22 7.08 -4.84
N GLY A 260 -4.28 7.13 -3.89
CA GLY A 260 -4.54 7.32 -2.47
C GLY A 260 -5.13 6.07 -1.81
N PHE A 261 -4.45 4.92 -1.90
CA PHE A 261 -4.88 3.66 -1.29
C PHE A 261 -5.16 3.86 0.22
N PRO A 262 -6.41 3.71 0.70
CA PRO A 262 -6.71 3.97 2.10
C PRO A 262 -6.15 2.82 2.94
N VAL A 263 -4.99 3.03 3.55
CA VAL A 263 -4.52 2.17 4.63
C VAL A 263 -5.41 2.46 5.83
N PRO A 264 -6.13 1.46 6.40
CA PRO A 264 -6.90 1.70 7.60
C PRO A 264 -5.93 2.08 8.73
N GLU A 265 -6.00 3.32 9.19
CA GLU A 265 -5.28 3.81 10.37
C GLU A 265 -5.29 2.77 11.50
N PRO A 266 -4.14 2.39 12.10
CA PRO A 266 -4.09 1.44 13.21
C PRO A 266 -5.01 1.86 14.39
N ARG A 267 -5.19 3.18 14.56
CA ARG A 267 -6.05 3.77 15.59
C ARG A 267 -7.55 3.58 15.33
N ALA A 268 -7.97 3.42 14.07
CA ALA A 268 -9.37 3.14 13.75
C ALA A 268 -9.78 1.74 14.23
N LEU A 269 -8.85 0.78 14.21
CA LEU A 269 -9.08 -0.57 14.73
C LEU A 269 -9.16 -0.59 16.28
N LEU A 270 -8.35 0.22 16.96
CA LEU A 270 -8.36 0.33 18.42
C LEU A 270 -9.63 1.02 18.95
N LEU A 271 -10.15 2.02 18.23
CA LEU A 271 -11.45 2.64 18.55
C LEU A 271 -12.63 1.68 18.29
N ALA A 272 -12.56 0.87 17.23
CA ALA A 272 -13.57 -0.15 16.96
C ALA A 272 -13.60 -1.27 18.03
N LEU A 273 -12.42 -1.70 18.52
CA LEU A 273 -12.32 -2.68 19.60
C LEU A 273 -12.67 -2.08 20.97
N GLY A 274 -12.32 -0.82 21.24
CA GLY A 274 -12.69 -0.11 22.47
C GLY A 274 -14.19 0.16 22.59
N ALA A 275 -14.87 0.47 21.47
CA ALA A 275 -16.32 0.63 21.43
C ALA A 275 -17.05 -0.70 21.68
N LEU A 276 -16.50 -1.83 21.22
CA LEU A 276 -17.07 -3.16 21.44
C LEU A 276 -16.94 -3.61 22.91
N ALA A 277 -15.82 -3.30 23.56
CA ALA A 277 -15.62 -3.59 24.99
C ALA A 277 -16.56 -2.78 25.90
N LEU A 278 -16.81 -1.50 25.58
CA LEU A 278 -17.76 -0.67 26.34
C LEU A 278 -19.23 -1.12 26.17
N ALA A 279 -19.59 -1.64 24.99
CA ALA A 279 -20.93 -2.17 24.72
C ALA A 279 -21.20 -3.49 25.48
N LEU A 280 -20.19 -4.36 25.62
CA LEU A 280 -20.29 -5.62 26.36
C LEU A 280 -20.25 -5.42 27.89
N GLY A 281 -19.56 -4.39 28.39
CA GLY A 281 -19.47 -4.07 29.82
C GLY A 281 -20.77 -3.50 30.43
N ARG A 282 -21.59 -2.78 29.66
CA ARG A 282 -22.84 -2.17 30.16
C ARG A 282 -24.04 -3.12 30.22
N SER A 283 -23.95 -4.33 29.65
CA SER A 283 -25.05 -5.30 29.68
C SER A 283 -25.15 -6.10 31.00
N ARG A 284 -24.12 -6.08 31.85
CA ARG A 284 -24.08 -6.85 33.11
C ARG A 284 -24.63 -6.15 34.36
N HIS A 285 -24.97 -4.85 34.29
CA HIS A 285 -25.41 -4.08 35.48
C HIS A 285 -26.89 -3.67 35.50
N ARG A 286 -27.74 -4.25 34.65
CA ARG A 286 -29.21 -4.03 34.70
C ARG A 286 -29.98 -5.34 34.91
N ARG A 287 -29.63 -6.09 35.94
CA ARG A 287 -30.50 -7.08 36.59
C ARG A 287 -30.16 -7.15 38.08
N SER A 288 -30.80 -6.31 38.86
CA SER A 288 -31.08 -6.51 40.29
C SER A 288 -32.40 -5.85 40.60
#